data_AF-A0A8X6JFV0-F1
#
_entry.id   AF-A0A8X6JFV0-F1
#
_cell.length_a   1.000
_cell.length_b   1.000
_cell.length_c   1.000
_cell.angle_alpha   90.00
_cell.angle_beta   90.00
_cell.angle_gamma   90.00
#
_symmetry.space_group_name_H-M   'P 1'
#
loop_
_entity.id
_entity.type
_entity.pdbx_description
1 polymer ?
#
loop_
_entity_poly.entity_id
_entity_poly.type
_entity_poly.pdbx_seq_one_letter_code
_entity_poly.pdbx_strand_id
1 'polypeptide(L)' 'MPQSLHNVQIPEGLVVNDCTIPIGQISEEATEVWKKVSKYFGEHYYRKCNWQQSMEDMMLVLLVSSDPT' A
#
# COMPACT_ATOMS: atom_id res chain seq x y z
N MET A 1 2.96 1.73 -30.42
CA MET A 1 1.83 1.79 -29.45
C MET A 1 2.37 2.28 -28.11
N PRO A 2 1.62 3.06 -27.32
CA PRO A 2 2.00 3.38 -25.94
C PRO A 2 2.25 2.10 -25.16
N GLN A 3 3.31 2.06 -24.36
CA GLN A 3 3.74 0.86 -23.64
C GLN A 3 2.67 0.36 -22.65
N SER A 4 1.86 1.29 -22.12
CA SER A 4 0.67 1.00 -21.31
C SER A 4 -0.39 0.19 -22.07
N LEU A 5 -0.68 0.55 -23.33
CA LEU A 5 -1.67 -0.16 -24.14
C LEU A 5 -1.22 -1.57 -24.56
N HIS A 6 0.09 -1.76 -24.78
CA HIS A 6 0.66 -3.07 -25.08
C HIS A 6 0.56 -4.03 -23.88
N ASN A 7 0.74 -3.50 -22.66
CA ASN A 7 0.67 -4.26 -21.42
C ASN A 7 -0.76 -4.59 -20.97
N VAL A 8 -1.79 -3.97 -21.54
CA VAL A 8 -3.20 -4.36 -21.30
C VAL A 8 -3.61 -5.50 -22.24
N GLN A 9 -3.07 -5.52 -23.47
CA GLN A 9 -3.51 -6.46 -24.49
C GLN A 9 -2.87 -7.86 -24.43
N ILE A 10 -1.76 -8.06 -23.73
CA ILE A 10 -0.93 -9.29 -23.88
C ILE A 10 -0.64 -10.06 -22.56
N PRO A 11 -0.53 -9.46 -21.36
CA PRO A 11 -0.23 -10.19 -20.12
C PRO A 11 -1.32 -10.20 -19.02
N GLU A 12 -2.34 -9.33 -19.02
CA GLU A 12 -3.29 -9.26 -17.88
C GLU A 12 -4.10 -10.55 -17.69
N GLY A 13 -4.52 -11.20 -18.79
CA GLY A 13 -5.30 -12.44 -18.72
C GLY A 13 -4.54 -13.66 -18.17
N LEU A 14 -3.20 -13.67 -18.19
CA LEU A 14 -2.39 -14.76 -17.62
C LEU A 14 -2.11 -14.54 -16.13
N VAL A 15 -1.91 -13.27 -15.73
CA VAL A 15 -1.57 -12.89 -14.34
C VAL A 15 -2.77 -13.03 -13.40
N VAL A 16 -3.98 -12.78 -13.88
CA VAL A 16 -5.22 -12.85 -13.06
C VAL A 16 -5.55 -14.28 -12.61
N ASN A 17 -5.21 -15.30 -13.41
CA ASN A 17 -5.60 -16.69 -13.12
C ASN A 17 -4.77 -17.33 -11.99
N ASP A 18 -3.55 -16.87 -11.77
CA ASP A 18 -2.63 -17.41 -10.75
C ASP A 18 -2.46 -16.49 -9.53
N CYS A 19 -2.89 -15.22 -9.59
CA CYS A 19 -2.76 -14.28 -8.49
C CYS A 19 -4.00 -14.29 -7.59
N THR A 20 -3.86 -14.89 -6.41
CA THR A 20 -4.88 -14.86 -5.33
C THR A 20 -5.06 -13.46 -4.71
N ILE A 21 -4.20 -12.51 -5.08
CA ILE A 21 -4.21 -11.14 -4.55
C ILE A 21 -4.93 -10.22 -5.56
N PRO A 22 -5.96 -9.48 -5.14
CA PRO A 22 -6.67 -8.54 -6.00
C PRO A 22 -5.68 -7.56 -6.64
N ILE A 23 -5.77 -7.37 -7.97
CA ILE A 23 -4.93 -6.42 -8.72
C ILE A 23 -4.98 -5.02 -8.10
N GLY A 24 -6.13 -4.63 -7.53
CA GLY A 24 -6.28 -3.36 -6.81
C GLY A 24 -5.39 -3.21 -5.57
N GLN A 25 -5.01 -4.31 -4.91
CA GLN A 25 -4.08 -4.29 -3.77
C GLN A 25 -2.61 -4.21 -4.21
N ILE A 26 -2.30 -4.65 -5.44
CA ILE A 26 -0.96 -4.56 -6.04
C ILE A 26 -0.79 -3.26 -6.84
N SER A 27 -1.88 -2.54 -7.09
CA SER A 27 -1.90 -1.30 -7.85
C SER A 27 -0.98 -0.25 -7.22
N GLU A 28 -0.27 0.49 -8.08
CA GLU A 28 0.53 1.65 -7.70
C GLU A 28 -0.30 2.67 -6.91
N GLU A 29 -1.58 2.82 -7.25
CA GLU A 29 -2.52 3.73 -6.58
C GLU A 29 -2.76 3.34 -5.12
N ALA A 30 -2.88 2.05 -4.81
CA ALA A 30 -2.99 1.60 -3.43
C ALA A 30 -1.72 1.96 -2.63
N THR A 31 -0.55 1.83 -3.25
CA THR A 31 0.73 2.20 -2.64
C THR A 31 0.82 3.71 -2.39
N GLU A 32 0.30 4.54 -3.31
CA GLU A 32 0.25 6.00 -3.14
C GLU A 32 -0.69 6.44 -2.03
N VAL A 33 -1.86 5.80 -1.93
CA VAL A 33 -2.81 6.04 -0.82
C VAL A 33 -2.15 5.69 0.51
N TRP A 34 -1.45 4.55 0.60
CA TRP A 34 -0.73 4.16 1.82
C TRP A 34 0.38 5.15 2.20
N LYS A 35 1.12 5.71 1.23
CA LYS A 35 2.11 6.77 1.51
C LYS A 35 1.45 8.01 2.12
N LYS A 36 0.28 8.41 1.60
CA LYS A 36 -0.47 9.56 2.13
C LYS A 36 -0.97 9.30 3.55
N VAL A 37 -1.50 8.10 3.79
CA VAL A 37 -1.98 7.65 5.10
C VAL A 37 -0.83 7.60 6.11
N SER A 38 0.32 7.04 5.74
CA SER A 38 1.51 7.00 6.61
C SER A 38 1.99 8.40 6.99
N LYS A 39 1.93 9.37 6.08
CA LYS A 39 2.30 10.76 6.38
C LYS A 39 1.32 11.38 7.40
N TYR A 40 0.03 11.18 7.20
CA TYR A 40 -1.00 11.62 8.15
C TYR A 40 -0.80 11.04 9.55
N PHE A 41 -0.52 9.74 9.64
CA PHE A 41 -0.25 9.11 10.93
C PHE A 41 1.02 9.63 11.59
N GLY A 42 2.07 9.91 10.82
CA GLY A 42 3.30 10.53 11.35
C GLY A 42 3.12 11.93 11.90
N GLU A 43 2.15 12.69 11.39
CA GLU A 43 1.86 14.03 11.87
C GLU A 43 1.05 14.02 13.18
N HIS A 44 0.13 13.07 13.33
CA HIS A 44 -0.90 13.09 14.38
C HIS A 44 -0.80 12.00 15.45
N TYR A 45 -0.17 10.86 15.17
CA TYR A 45 -0.23 9.66 16.03
C TYR A 45 1.14 9.18 16.52
N TYR A 46 2.26 9.64 15.93
CA TYR A 46 3.59 9.16 16.32
C TYR A 46 4.20 10.01 17.44
N ARG A 47 4.84 9.34 18.40
CA ARG A 47 5.72 9.95 19.40
C ARG A 47 6.99 10.42 18.72
N LYS A 48 7.19 11.74 18.64
CA LYS A 48 8.34 12.39 17.97
C LYS A 48 9.58 12.50 18.89
N CYS A 49 9.80 11.49 19.73
CA CYS A 49 10.85 11.52 20.75
C CYS A 49 12.15 10.90 20.24
N ASN A 50 12.07 9.78 19.53
CA ASN A 50 13.19 9.16 18.84
C ASN A 50 12.68 8.27 17.69
N TRP A 51 13.57 7.91 16.77
CA TRP A 51 13.22 7.13 15.59
C TRP A 51 12.64 5.75 15.90
N GLN A 52 13.16 5.06 16.92
CA GLN A 52 12.68 3.72 17.30
C GLN A 52 11.21 3.77 17.75
N GLN A 53 10.84 4.74 18.58
CA GLN A 53 9.46 4.91 19.05
C GLN A 53 8.52 5.33 17.92
N SER A 54 8.97 6.21 17.01
CA SER A 54 8.19 6.55 15.82
C SER A 54 7.96 5.35 14.90
N MET A 55 8.92 4.42 14.81
CA MET A 55 8.77 3.19 14.03
C MET A 55 7.82 2.19 14.71
N GLU A 56 7.89 2.08 16.04
CA GLU A 56 6.95 1.29 16.84
C GLU A 56 5.51 1.78 16.66
N ASP A 57 5.29 3.10 16.76
CA ASP A 57 3.97 3.70 16.55
C ASP A 57 3.47 3.52 15.11
N MET A 58 4.36 3.60 14.12
CA MET A 58 4.03 3.30 12.72
C MET A 58 3.51 1.87 12.57
N MET A 59 4.23 0.87 13.10
CA MET A 59 3.80 -0.52 13.01
C MET A 59 2.47 -0.77 13.70
N LEU A 60 2.27 -0.22 14.89
CA LEU A 60 1.04 -0.39 15.66
C LEU A 60 -0.17 0.21 14.93
N VAL A 61 -0.03 1.42 14.41
CA VAL A 61 -1.11 2.10 13.69
C VAL A 61 -1.44 1.38 12.38
N LEU A 62 -0.42 0.94 11.63
CA LEU A 62 -0.65 0.16 10.41
C LEU A 62 -1.36 -1.15 10.72
N LEU A 63 -0.96 -1.86 11.77
CA LEU A 63 -1.58 -3.11 12.20
C LEU A 63 -3.07 -2.92 12.51
N VAL A 64 -3.41 -1.93 13.34
CA VAL A 64 -4.81 -1.61 13.69
C VAL A 64 -5.60 -1.16 12.48
N SER A 65 -5.01 -0.35 11.60
CA SER A 65 -5.70 0.12 10.39
C SER A 65 -5.97 -0.98 9.36
N SER A 66 -5.24 -2.08 9.45
CA SER A 66 -5.38 -3.25 8.58
C SER A 66 -6.22 -4.38 9.18
N ASP A 67 -6.66 -4.23 10.43
CA ASP A 67 -7.48 -5.21 11.13
C ASP A 67 -8.88 -5.26 10.48
N PRO A 68 -9.32 -6.42 9.96
CA PRO A 68 -10.63 -6.57 9.31
C PRO A 68 -11.80 -6.79 10.29
N THR A 69 -11.55 -6.79 11.61
CA THR A 69 -12.56 -7.07 12.64
C THR A 69 -13.69 -6.05 12.75
#